data_AF-A0A5J4TJX0-F1
#
_entry.id   AF-A0A5J4TJX0-F1
#
_cell.length_a   1.000
_cell.length_b   1.000
_cell.length_c   1.000
_cell.angle_alpha   90.00
_cell.angle_beta   90.00
_cell.angle_gamma   90.00
#
_symmetry.space_group_name_H-M   'P 1'
#
loop_
_entity.id
_entity.type
_entity.pdbx_description
1 polymer ?
#
loop_
_entity_poly.entity_id
_entity_poly.type
_entity_poly.pdbx_seq_one_letter_code
_entity_poly.pdbx_strand_id
1 'polypeptide(L)'
;MAPEFKLSDTKQVKADAKVDIWSSGIIFYQLVTHNFPFNEKVPNAIMMFHFRETLDRPAQFKDDVMWDLITKMLSFDRKKRLTAKEALNHEFFTGVQASIDITPEMRSLAQSSVQDQRNGDRSITPYEANESFVFPIREAQKIYPFDPEAEHNQILQQINPNLSFKQISNK
;
A
#
# COMPACT_ATOMS: atom_id res chain seq x y z
N MET A 1 1.35 15.35 0.74
CA MET A 1 2.02 15.89 -0.47
C MET A 1 3.52 15.70 -0.32
N ALA A 2 4.20 15.19 -1.36
CA ALA A 2 5.64 14.95 -1.34
C ALA A 2 6.46 16.26 -1.24
N PRO A 3 7.70 16.25 -0.72
CA PRO A 3 8.51 17.45 -0.47
C PRO A 3 8.81 18.28 -1.73
N GLU A 4 9.02 17.61 -2.87
CA GLU A 4 9.43 18.24 -4.12
C GLU A 4 8.40 19.23 -4.71
N PHE A 5 7.11 19.10 -4.38
CA PHE A 5 6.09 20.07 -4.81
C PHE A 5 6.20 21.44 -4.15
N LYS A 6 6.98 21.56 -3.07
CA LYS A 6 7.18 22.83 -2.36
C LYS A 6 8.49 23.54 -2.72
N LEU A 7 9.41 22.84 -3.39
CA LEU A 7 10.75 23.33 -3.73
C LEU A 7 10.83 23.98 -5.13
N SER A 8 9.73 24.06 -5.87
CA SER A 8 9.75 24.58 -7.24
C SER A 8 9.37 26.04 -7.35
N ASP A 9 10.32 26.94 -7.16
CA ASP A 9 10.15 28.34 -7.57
C ASP A 9 10.31 28.54 -9.09
N THR A 10 10.76 27.52 -9.85
CA THR A 10 11.09 27.72 -11.28
C THR A 10 10.83 26.54 -12.23
N LYS A 11 10.38 25.36 -11.78
CA LYS A 11 10.05 24.21 -12.66
C LYS A 11 8.85 23.43 -12.13
N GLN A 12 7.75 23.38 -12.90
CA GLN A 12 6.62 22.50 -12.57
C GLN A 12 7.11 21.07 -12.33
N VAL A 13 7.10 20.62 -11.08
CA VAL A 13 7.36 19.23 -10.73
C VAL A 13 6.13 18.44 -11.14
N LYS A 14 6.27 17.59 -12.16
CA LYS A 14 5.20 16.69 -12.57
C LYS A 14 5.04 15.58 -11.54
N ALA A 15 3.81 15.31 -11.13
CA ALA A 15 3.49 14.13 -10.35
C ALA A 15 3.87 12.86 -11.12
N ASP A 16 4.55 11.94 -10.45
CA ASP A 16 4.93 10.65 -11.02
C ASP A 16 5.02 9.57 -9.93
N ALA A 17 5.42 8.37 -10.32
CA ALA A 17 5.43 7.21 -9.42
C ALA A 17 6.21 7.43 -8.12
N LYS A 18 7.23 8.30 -8.05
CA LYS A 18 7.97 8.56 -6.80
C LYS A 18 7.16 9.39 -5.80
N VAL A 19 6.21 10.20 -6.29
CA VAL A 19 5.24 10.92 -5.45
C VAL A 19 4.26 9.94 -4.83
N ASP A 20 3.85 8.92 -5.58
CA ASP A 20 2.98 7.87 -5.08
C ASP A 20 3.69 7.07 -3.98
N ILE A 21 4.98 6.74 -4.14
CA ILE A 21 5.76 6.07 -3.08
C ILE A 21 5.82 6.88 -1.79
N TRP A 22 6.00 8.20 -1.88
CA TRP A 22 5.91 9.05 -0.69
C TRP A 22 4.54 8.93 -0.03
N SER A 23 3.47 9.02 -0.82
CA SER A 23 2.09 8.99 -0.32
C SER A 23 1.76 7.63 0.32
N SER A 24 2.14 6.53 -0.33
CA SER A 24 2.05 5.18 0.24
C SER A 24 2.87 5.04 1.52
N GLY A 25 4.06 5.65 1.60
CA GLY A 25 4.87 5.66 2.81
C GLY A 25 4.20 6.39 3.98
N ILE A 26 3.50 7.50 3.72
CA ILE A 26 2.72 8.21 4.75
C ILE A 26 1.55 7.34 5.24
N ILE A 27 0.82 6.69 4.32
CA ILE A 27 -0.27 5.77 4.68
C ILE A 27 0.28 4.62 5.52
N PHE A 28 1.40 4.02 5.11
CA PHE A 28 2.04 2.95 5.86
C PHE A 28 2.44 3.42 7.28
N TYR A 29 3.02 4.62 7.40
CA TYR A 29 3.35 5.20 8.71
C TYR A 29 2.11 5.33 9.58
N GLN A 30 0.99 5.80 9.01
CA GLN A 30 -0.28 5.95 9.72
C GLN A 30 -0.89 4.60 10.12
N LEU A 31 -0.78 3.56 9.30
CA LEU A 31 -1.26 2.22 9.64
C LEU A 31 -0.54 1.65 10.87
N VAL A 32 0.75 1.94 11.02
CA VAL A 32 1.55 1.44 12.16
C VAL A 32 1.37 2.30 13.41
N THR A 33 1.26 3.61 13.26
CA THR A 33 1.37 4.55 14.39
C THR A 33 0.05 5.21 14.77
N HIS A 34 -0.98 5.12 13.91
CA HIS A 34 -2.22 5.89 13.96
C HIS A 34 -2.02 7.41 13.99
N ASN A 35 -0.85 7.91 13.59
CA ASN A 35 -0.50 9.32 13.60
C ASN A 35 0.27 9.68 12.32
N PHE A 36 0.35 10.98 11.99
CA PHE A 36 1.28 11.45 10.96
C PHE A 36 2.72 11.53 11.50
N PRO A 37 3.74 11.51 10.62
CA PRO A 37 5.14 11.74 11.02
C PRO A 37 5.43 13.20 11.41
N PHE A 38 4.41 14.04 11.46
CA PHE A 38 4.45 15.44 11.87
C PHE A 38 3.21 15.75 12.72
N ASN A 39 3.32 16.76 13.58
CA ASN A 39 2.22 17.15 14.45
C ASN A 39 1.18 17.97 13.68
N GLU A 40 0.11 17.32 13.22
CA GLU A 40 -0.99 17.94 12.47
C GLU A 40 -1.69 19.12 13.19
N LYS A 41 -1.57 19.21 14.52
CA LYS A 41 -2.16 20.30 15.32
C LYS A 41 -1.35 21.59 15.26
N VAL A 42 -0.11 21.53 14.78
CA VAL A 42 0.78 22.70 14.68
C VAL A 42 0.63 23.33 13.29
N PRO A 43 0.30 24.64 13.20
CA PRO A 43 0.30 25.34 11.91
C PRO A 43 1.65 25.18 11.19
N ASN A 44 1.62 24.93 9.89
CA ASN A 44 2.81 24.71 9.06
C ASN A 44 3.67 23.49 9.43
N ALA A 45 3.16 22.53 10.21
CA ALA A 45 3.92 21.34 10.62
C ALA A 45 4.52 20.55 9.44
N ILE A 46 3.79 20.44 8.33
CA ILE A 46 4.29 19.76 7.11
C ILE A 46 5.47 20.53 6.51
N MET A 47 5.46 21.86 6.56
CA MET A 47 6.57 22.69 6.10
C MET A 47 7.80 22.51 7.00
N MET A 48 7.60 22.53 8.32
CA MET A 48 8.68 22.27 9.28
C MET A 48 9.26 20.86 9.12
N PHE A 49 8.41 19.87 8.91
CA PHE A 49 8.82 18.49 8.66
C PHE A 49 9.69 18.36 7.42
N HIS A 50 9.27 18.97 6.30
CA HIS A 50 10.06 19.01 5.08
C HIS A 50 11.37 19.79 5.25
N PHE A 51 11.37 20.89 5.99
CA PHE A 51 12.59 21.69 6.22
C PHE A 51 13.62 20.96 7.08
N ARG A 52 13.16 20.18 8.08
CA ARG A 52 14.05 19.39 8.94
C ARG A 52 14.63 18.16 8.25
N GLU A 53 13.99 17.67 7.19
CA GLU A 53 14.37 16.46 6.45
C GLU A 53 14.68 15.24 7.37
N THR A 54 13.97 15.16 8.49
CA THR A 54 14.20 14.14 9.51
C THR A 54 12.90 13.39 9.77
N LEU A 55 12.97 12.07 9.72
CA LEU A 55 11.89 11.18 10.12
C LEU A 55 12.29 10.52 11.45
N ASP A 56 11.65 10.93 12.53
CA ASP A 56 11.91 10.38 13.87
C ASP A 56 11.25 8.99 13.98
N ARG A 57 11.94 8.01 14.55
CA ARG A 57 11.40 6.66 14.77
C ARG A 57 10.48 6.63 15.99
N PRO A 58 9.16 6.45 15.83
CA PRO A 58 8.27 6.33 16.97
C PRO A 58 8.33 4.90 17.57
N ALA A 59 7.96 4.76 18.83
CA ALA A 59 8.10 3.52 19.60
C ALA A 59 7.30 2.32 19.05
N GLN A 60 6.32 2.58 18.18
CA GLN A 60 5.51 1.55 17.51
C GLN A 60 6.32 0.77 16.47
N PHE A 61 7.34 1.36 15.84
CA PHE A 61 8.24 0.64 14.94
C PHE A 61 9.28 -0.14 15.74
N LYS A 62 8.90 -1.32 16.22
CA LYS A 62 9.80 -2.24 16.95
C LYS A 62 10.71 -3.04 16.01
N ASP A 63 10.24 -3.27 14.78
CA ASP A 63 10.97 -4.01 13.76
C ASP A 63 11.89 -3.09 12.95
N ASP A 64 13.16 -3.46 12.87
CA ASP A 64 14.18 -2.73 12.10
C ASP A 64 13.97 -2.89 10.59
N VAL A 65 13.45 -4.03 10.13
CA VAL A 65 13.20 -4.28 8.69
C VAL A 65 12.06 -3.40 8.18
N MET A 66 10.96 -3.32 8.92
CA MET A 66 9.86 -2.40 8.64
C MET A 66 10.31 -0.93 8.69
N TRP A 67 11.12 -0.56 9.68
CA TRP A 67 11.64 0.80 9.81
C TRP A 67 12.58 1.18 8.64
N ASP A 68 13.41 0.26 8.20
CA ASP A 68 14.29 0.45 7.05
C ASP A 68 13.48 0.64 5.74
N LEU A 69 12.41 -0.13 5.53
CA LEU A 69 11.52 0.09 4.39
C LEU A 69 10.89 1.49 4.41
N ILE A 70 10.32 1.89 5.55
CA ILE A 70 9.56 3.14 5.61
C ILE A 70 10.45 4.37 5.46
N THR A 71 11.67 4.35 6.03
CA THR A 71 12.64 5.43 5.86
C THR A 71 13.08 5.59 4.41
N LYS A 72 13.21 4.49 3.66
CA LYS A 72 13.52 4.52 2.23
C LYS A 72 12.33 4.95 1.35
N MET A 73 11.10 4.63 1.74
CA MET A 73 9.88 5.16 1.08
C MET A 73 9.68 6.66 1.35
N LEU A 74 10.00 7.12 2.55
CA LEU A 74 9.89 8.52 2.99
C LEU A 74 11.20 9.29 2.87
N SER A 75 12.06 8.92 1.92
CA SER A 75 13.27 9.68 1.62
C SER A 75 12.90 11.06 1.04
N PHE A 76 13.40 12.12 1.69
CA PHE A 76 13.20 13.51 1.25
C PHE A 76 13.91 13.77 -0.08
N ASP A 77 15.10 13.18 -0.28
CA ASP A 77 15.75 13.14 -1.59
C ASP A 77 15.02 12.16 -2.51
N ARG A 78 14.27 12.72 -3.45
CA ARG A 78 13.50 11.99 -4.46
C ARG A 78 14.34 10.96 -5.24
N LYS A 79 15.65 11.19 -5.43
CA LYS A 79 16.54 10.24 -6.14
C LYS A 79 16.87 9.01 -5.29
N LYS A 80 16.89 9.15 -3.97
CA LYS A 80 17.16 8.07 -3.01
C LYS A 80 15.89 7.31 -2.61
N ARG A 81 14.72 7.92 -2.80
CA ARG A 81 13.42 7.30 -2.54
C ARG A 81 13.25 6.03 -3.37
N LEU A 82 12.69 4.96 -2.81
CA LEU A 82 12.44 3.71 -3.57
C LEU A 82 11.46 3.92 -4.72
N THR A 83 11.54 3.06 -5.72
CA THR A 83 10.43 2.76 -6.64
C THR A 83 9.49 1.72 -6.03
N ALA A 84 8.29 1.56 -6.58
CA ALA A 84 7.36 0.50 -6.18
C ALA A 84 7.99 -0.90 -6.29
N LYS A 85 8.71 -1.14 -7.39
CA LYS A 85 9.41 -2.40 -7.63
C LYS A 85 10.50 -2.67 -6.58
N GLU A 86 11.29 -1.66 -6.21
CA GLU A 86 12.31 -1.84 -5.18
C GLU A 86 11.68 -2.03 -3.79
N ALA A 87 10.60 -1.31 -3.48
CA ALA A 87 9.87 -1.48 -2.23
C ALA A 87 9.26 -2.87 -2.09
N LEU A 88 8.65 -3.43 -3.14
CA LEU A 88 8.09 -4.79 -3.13
C LEU A 88 9.16 -5.89 -3.07
N ASN A 89 10.40 -5.60 -3.45
CA ASN A 89 11.55 -6.51 -3.30
C ASN A 89 12.31 -6.30 -1.99
N HIS A 90 11.81 -5.45 -1.08
CA HIS A 90 12.43 -5.24 0.21
C HIS A 90 12.29 -6.48 1.11
N GLU A 91 13.23 -6.68 2.03
CA GLU A 91 13.20 -7.78 3.01
C GLU A 91 11.90 -7.83 3.82
N PHE A 92 11.20 -6.71 3.95
CA PHE A 92 9.89 -6.65 4.60
C PHE A 92 8.86 -7.56 3.91
N PHE A 93 8.92 -7.67 2.57
CA PHE A 93 8.01 -8.50 1.78
C PHE A 93 8.63 -9.83 1.34
N THR A 94 9.96 -9.92 1.27
CA THR A 94 10.66 -11.11 0.72
C THR A 94 11.53 -11.84 1.74
N GLY A 95 11.61 -11.34 2.97
CA GLY A 95 12.44 -11.88 4.04
C GLY A 95 11.85 -13.14 4.67
N VAL A 96 12.61 -13.69 5.63
CA VAL A 96 12.21 -14.91 6.35
C VAL A 96 10.90 -14.70 7.10
N GLN A 97 10.74 -13.55 7.76
CA GLN A 97 9.51 -13.25 8.51
C GLN A 97 8.28 -13.22 7.60
N ALA A 98 8.37 -12.57 6.43
CA ALA A 98 7.29 -12.55 5.45
C ALA A 98 6.87 -13.96 5.01
N SER A 99 7.84 -14.88 4.87
CA SER A 99 7.56 -16.28 4.53
C SER A 99 6.87 -17.04 5.67
N ILE A 100 7.23 -16.72 6.92
CA ILE A 100 6.63 -17.31 8.13
C ILE A 100 5.17 -16.83 8.29
N ASP A 101 4.90 -15.57 7.94
CA ASP A 101 3.58 -14.96 8.09
C ASP A 101 2.56 -15.47 7.06
N ILE A 102 3.00 -16.21 6.02
CA ILE A 102 2.11 -16.83 5.04
C ILE A 102 1.32 -17.95 5.70
N THR A 103 0.02 -17.72 5.84
CA THR A 103 -0.91 -18.71 6.39
C THR A 103 -1.31 -19.77 5.35
N PRO A 104 -1.78 -20.95 5.79
CA PRO A 104 -2.36 -21.95 4.88
C PRO A 104 -3.54 -21.42 4.05
N GLU A 105 -4.33 -20.50 4.60
CA GLU A 105 -5.46 -19.87 3.90
C GLU A 105 -4.96 -18.97 2.76
N MET A 106 -3.96 -18.13 3.00
CA MET A 106 -3.32 -17.31 1.95
C MET A 106 -2.78 -18.17 0.81
N ARG A 107 -2.11 -19.28 1.14
CA ARG A 107 -1.60 -20.22 0.13
C ARG A 107 -2.74 -20.86 -0.67
N SER A 108 -3.81 -21.29 -0.02
CA SER A 108 -4.97 -21.87 -0.69
C SER A 108 -5.66 -20.87 -1.63
N LEU A 109 -5.76 -19.61 -1.22
CA LEU A 109 -6.35 -18.55 -2.05
C LEU A 109 -5.48 -18.29 -3.29
N ALA A 110 -4.17 -18.12 -3.12
CA ALA A 110 -3.25 -17.94 -4.24
C ALA A 110 -3.26 -19.13 -5.22
N GLN A 111 -3.32 -20.36 -4.70
CA GLN A 111 -3.45 -21.58 -5.52
C GLN A 111 -4.77 -21.61 -6.31
N SER A 112 -5.86 -21.12 -5.72
CA SER A 112 -7.15 -21.04 -6.41
C SER A 112 -7.07 -20.07 -7.59
N SER A 113 -6.47 -18.88 -7.39
CA SER A 113 -6.23 -17.92 -8.47
C SER A 113 -5.36 -18.50 -9.60
N VAL A 114 -4.31 -19.27 -9.27
CA VAL A 114 -3.50 -19.98 -10.27
C VAL A 114 -4.33 -21.01 -11.05
N GLN A 115 -5.24 -21.71 -10.38
CA GLN A 115 -6.10 -22.69 -11.03
C GLN A 115 -7.11 -22.02 -11.96
N ASP A 116 -7.71 -20.90 -11.55
CA ASP A 116 -8.63 -20.13 -12.38
C ASP A 116 -7.93 -19.57 -13.62
N GLN A 117 -6.69 -19.10 -13.46
CA GLN A 117 -5.86 -18.68 -14.59
C GLN A 117 -5.59 -19.83 -15.57
N ARG A 118 -5.31 -21.05 -15.07
CA ARG A 118 -5.15 -22.26 -15.90
C ARG A 118 -6.45 -22.66 -16.59
N ASN A 119 -7.59 -22.40 -15.97
CA ASN A 119 -8.91 -22.64 -16.52
C ASN A 119 -9.31 -21.58 -17.57
N GLY A 120 -8.48 -20.57 -17.81
CA GLY A 120 -8.65 -19.57 -18.86
C GLY A 120 -9.05 -18.18 -18.38
N ASP A 121 -9.12 -17.95 -17.06
CA ASP A 121 -9.36 -16.61 -16.51
C ASP A 121 -8.15 -15.70 -16.76
N ARG A 122 -8.36 -14.62 -17.51
CA ARG A 122 -7.31 -13.65 -17.87
C ARG A 122 -7.30 -12.42 -16.95
N SER A 123 -8.27 -12.31 -16.06
CA SER A 123 -8.36 -11.20 -15.10
C SER A 123 -7.39 -11.37 -13.93
N ILE A 124 -6.99 -12.61 -13.65
CA ILE A 124 -6.04 -12.95 -12.59
C ILE A 124 -4.68 -12.30 -12.87
N THR A 125 -4.30 -11.40 -11.98
CA THR A 125 -3.02 -10.71 -11.96
C THR A 125 -1.94 -11.57 -11.28
N PRO A 126 -0.64 -11.28 -11.51
CA PRO A 126 0.44 -11.96 -10.81
C PRO A 126 0.41 -11.79 -9.28
N TYR A 127 -0.31 -10.79 -8.75
CA TYR A 127 -0.40 -10.54 -7.32
C TYR A 127 -1.43 -11.45 -6.63
N GLU A 128 -2.54 -11.75 -7.30
CA GLU A 128 -3.55 -12.71 -6.79
C GLU A 128 -2.99 -14.14 -6.77
N ALA A 129 -2.10 -14.47 -7.70
CA ALA A 129 -1.41 -15.75 -7.76
C ALA A 129 -0.24 -15.89 -6.76
N ASN A 130 0.07 -14.87 -5.96
CA ASN A 130 1.22 -14.84 -5.07
C ASN A 130 0.78 -14.84 -3.60
N GLU A 131 1.17 -15.88 -2.86
CA GLU A 131 0.80 -16.07 -1.45
C GLU A 131 1.21 -14.92 -0.53
N SER A 132 2.26 -14.15 -0.85
CA SER A 132 2.69 -12.98 -0.06
C SER A 132 1.86 -11.71 -0.30
N PHE A 133 1.04 -11.68 -1.36
CA PHE A 133 0.23 -10.51 -1.72
C PHE A 133 -1.29 -10.75 -1.57
N VAL A 134 -1.69 -11.93 -1.11
CA VAL A 134 -3.09 -12.28 -0.88
C VAL A 134 -3.46 -12.05 0.57
N PHE A 135 -4.61 -11.41 0.81
CA PHE A 135 -5.12 -11.15 2.15
C PHE A 135 -6.51 -11.79 2.33
N PRO A 136 -6.71 -12.70 3.31
CA PRO A 136 -8.00 -13.34 3.50
C PRO A 136 -9.09 -12.35 3.93
N ILE A 137 -10.23 -12.37 3.26
CA ILE A 137 -11.37 -11.48 3.55
C ILE A 137 -11.86 -11.59 5.01
N ARG A 138 -11.73 -12.79 5.59
CA ARG A 138 -12.12 -13.07 6.98
C ARG A 138 -11.28 -12.29 7.98
N GLU A 139 -10.00 -12.03 7.67
CA GLU A 139 -9.14 -11.19 8.50
C GLU A 139 -9.55 -9.72 8.40
N ALA A 140 -9.92 -9.24 7.21
CA ALA A 140 -10.47 -7.89 7.02
C ALA A 140 -11.74 -7.68 7.86
N GLN A 141 -12.62 -8.68 7.86
CA GLN A 141 -13.91 -8.65 8.56
C GLN A 141 -13.78 -8.57 10.09
N LYS A 142 -12.63 -8.95 10.67
CA LYS A 142 -12.38 -8.78 12.11
C LYS A 142 -12.23 -7.31 12.50
N ILE A 143 -11.76 -6.47 11.59
CA ILE A 143 -11.49 -5.05 11.82
C ILE A 143 -12.69 -4.22 11.40
N TYR A 144 -13.33 -4.60 10.29
CA TYR A 144 -14.48 -3.90 9.75
C TYR A 144 -15.55 -4.92 9.32
N PRO A 145 -16.67 -5.05 10.05
CA PRO A 145 -17.64 -6.15 9.90
C PRO A 145 -18.54 -5.94 8.68
N PHE A 146 -17.94 -6.01 7.51
CA PHE A 146 -18.57 -5.60 6.26
C PHE A 146 -18.05 -6.44 5.10
N ASP A 147 -18.89 -6.67 4.09
CA ASP A 147 -18.56 -7.45 2.90
C ASP A 147 -18.16 -6.51 1.75
N PRO A 148 -16.86 -6.44 1.40
CA PRO A 148 -16.38 -5.55 0.35
C PRO A 148 -16.98 -5.86 -1.03
N GLU A 149 -17.28 -7.12 -1.33
CA GLU A 149 -17.90 -7.47 -2.61
C GLU A 149 -19.36 -7.02 -2.65
N ALA A 150 -20.09 -7.15 -1.54
CA ALA A 150 -21.47 -6.67 -1.45
C ALA A 150 -21.54 -5.14 -1.64
N GLU A 151 -20.62 -4.40 -1.04
CA GLU A 151 -20.55 -2.93 -1.22
C GLU A 151 -20.17 -2.53 -2.61
N HIS A 152 -19.15 -3.17 -3.17
CA HIS A 152 -18.74 -2.88 -4.53
C HIS A 152 -19.91 -3.09 -5.49
N ASN A 153 -20.68 -4.17 -5.31
CA ASN A 153 -21.90 -4.41 -6.07
C ASN A 153 -22.98 -3.34 -5.82
N GLN A 154 -23.17 -2.88 -4.58
CA GLN A 154 -24.10 -1.78 -4.29
C GLN A 154 -23.68 -0.47 -4.97
N ILE A 155 -22.40 -0.12 -4.93
CA ILE A 155 -21.85 1.06 -5.62
C ILE A 155 -22.04 0.92 -7.13
N LEU A 156 -21.74 -0.25 -7.71
CA LEU A 156 -21.96 -0.51 -9.13
C LEU A 156 -23.43 -0.37 -9.51
N GLN A 157 -24.36 -0.89 -8.70
CA GLN A 157 -25.79 -0.79 -8.95
C GLN A 157 -26.32 0.64 -8.88
N GLN A 158 -25.74 1.48 -8.01
CA GLN A 158 -26.03 2.92 -7.95
C GLN A 158 -25.56 3.65 -9.23
N ILE A 159 -24.48 3.19 -9.85
CA ILE A 159 -23.94 3.76 -11.10
C ILE A 159 -24.72 3.23 -12.31
N ASN A 160 -25.01 1.92 -12.34
CA ASN A 160 -25.79 1.25 -13.37
C ASN A 160 -26.40 -0.05 -12.80
N PRO A 161 -27.73 -0.18 -12.78
CA PRO A 161 -28.42 -1.36 -12.21
C PRO A 161 -28.04 -2.71 -12.83
N ASN A 162 -27.49 -2.71 -14.04
CA ASN A 162 -27.09 -3.93 -14.77
C ASN A 162 -25.63 -4.33 -14.55
N LEU A 163 -24.84 -3.57 -13.79
CA LEU A 163 -23.45 -3.91 -13.49
C LEU A 163 -23.36 -4.77 -12.22
N SER A 164 -22.49 -5.77 -12.28
CA SER A 164 -22.05 -6.55 -11.12
C SER A 164 -20.54 -6.79 -11.20
N PHE A 165 -19.90 -6.95 -10.05
CA PHE A 165 -18.46 -7.18 -9.94
C PHE A 165 -18.01 -8.35 -10.81
N LYS A 166 -18.74 -9.47 -10.76
CA LYS A 166 -18.45 -10.68 -11.55
C LYS A 166 -18.51 -10.47 -13.06
N GLN A 167 -19.28 -9.51 -13.56
CA GLN A 167 -19.33 -9.21 -15.01
C GLN A 167 -18.18 -8.33 -15.46
N ILE A 168 -17.57 -7.57 -14.55
CA ILE A 168 -16.43 -6.69 -14.82
C ILE A 168 -15.13 -7.48 -14.73
N SER A 169 -15.00 -8.39 -13.76
CA SER A 169 -13.83 -9.27 -13.65
C SER A 169 -13.75 -10.33 -14.75
N ASN A 170 -14.85 -10.69 -15.43
CA ASN A 170 -14.83 -11.70 -16.50
C ASN A 170 -14.48 -11.13 -17.90
N LYS A 171 -13.96 -9.91 -18.00
CA LYS A 171 -13.53 -9.27 -19.27
C LYS A 171 -12.02 -9.07 -19.31
#